data_AF-A0A6P1BRI3-F1
#
_entry.id   AF-A0A6P1BRI3-F1
#
_cell.length_a   1.000
_cell.length_b   1.000
_cell.length_c   1.000
_cell.angle_alpha   90.00
_cell.angle_beta   90.00
_cell.angle_gamma   90.00
#
_symmetry.space_group_name_H-M   'P 1'
#
loop_
_entity.id
_entity.type
_entity.pdbx_description
1 polymer ?
#
loop_
_entity_poly.entity_id
_entity_poly.type
_entity_poly.pdbx_seq_one_letter_code
_entity_poly.pdbx_strand_id
1 'polypeptide(L)'
;ERVRFSESVPLSAGFERIADIIRDAGRPLTAFGACELRSPAPFTEDGFKAFNEIYVKTLVAWGVMRDGVNPVARSNVCPKLDPPGEPSFHAFCYTVPAAKDAPTSFVVAGSGESVEGKANYRDHTVALGDTSPAGILAKAKFVLGEMERRMSAFSGSWRDTTAVQLYTVHDAYPVLEGEFGRRGVLRSGLTWHFDRPPVVGLDFEMDCRRVHLERVV
;
A
#
# COMPACT_ATOMS: atom_id res chain seq x y z
N GLU A 1 11.26 6.52 7.76
CA GLU A 1 12.00 5.28 7.46
C GLU A 1 11.03 4.17 7.14
N ARG A 2 11.42 3.21 6.30
CA ARG A 2 10.67 1.97 6.08
C ARG A 2 11.41 0.79 6.73
N VAL A 3 10.67 -0.05 7.41
CA VAL A 3 11.17 -1.30 7.99
C VAL A 3 10.35 -2.44 7.41
N ARG A 4 11.03 -3.40 6.77
CA ARG A 4 10.43 -4.61 6.23
C ARG A 4 10.78 -5.78 7.15
N PHE A 5 9.80 -6.60 7.50
CA PHE A 5 10.09 -7.85 8.18
C PHE A 5 10.64 -8.88 7.18
N SER A 6 11.59 -9.69 7.61
CA SER A 6 12.18 -10.78 6.82
C SER A 6 11.10 -11.79 6.41
N GLU A 7 10.19 -12.08 7.34
CA GLU A 7 8.99 -12.88 7.15
C GLU A 7 7.78 -12.08 7.60
N SER A 8 6.61 -12.31 6.99
CA SER A 8 5.38 -11.64 7.41
C SER A 8 5.03 -11.97 8.87
N VAL A 9 4.66 -10.96 9.65
CA VAL A 9 4.37 -11.10 11.09
C VAL A 9 2.88 -10.90 11.35
N PRO A 10 2.18 -11.84 12.01
CA PRO A 10 0.76 -11.69 12.35
C PRO A 10 0.41 -10.37 13.01
N LEU A 11 -0.79 -9.81 12.75
CA LEU A 11 -1.15 -8.45 13.17
C LEU A 11 -0.84 -8.14 14.63
N SER A 12 -1.23 -9.01 15.58
CA SER A 12 -1.03 -8.75 17.01
C SER A 12 0.45 -8.63 17.36
N ALA A 13 1.24 -9.66 17.04
CA ALA A 13 2.69 -9.66 17.27
C ALA A 13 3.40 -8.56 16.45
N GLY A 14 2.88 -8.25 15.26
CA GLY A 14 3.41 -7.21 14.39
C GLY A 14 3.27 -5.82 15.01
N PHE A 15 2.10 -5.48 15.56
CA PHE A 15 1.92 -4.22 16.27
C PHE A 15 2.85 -4.10 17.49
N GLU A 16 3.04 -5.17 18.27
CA GLU A 16 3.99 -5.19 19.39
C GLU A 16 5.42 -4.91 18.91
N ARG A 17 5.90 -5.65 17.90
CA ARG A 17 7.25 -5.44 17.33
C ARG A 17 7.42 -4.04 16.73
N ILE A 18 6.42 -3.53 16.04
CA ILE A 18 6.41 -2.17 15.48
C ILE A 18 6.55 -1.15 16.62
N ALA A 19 5.79 -1.33 17.71
CA ALA A 19 5.82 -0.44 18.85
C ALA A 19 7.22 -0.40 19.50
N ASP A 20 7.84 -1.56 19.67
CA ASP A 20 9.20 -1.67 20.23
C ASP A 20 10.22 -0.99 19.31
N ILE A 21 10.18 -1.27 18.00
CA ILE A 21 11.08 -0.64 17.02
C ILE A 21 10.94 0.90 17.02
N ILE A 22 9.71 1.42 17.09
CA ILE A 22 9.47 2.87 17.11
C ILE A 22 10.01 3.49 18.39
N ARG A 23 9.80 2.83 19.54
CA ARG A 23 10.29 3.30 20.85
C ARG A 23 11.81 3.24 20.95
N ASP A 24 12.43 2.19 20.44
CA ASP A 24 13.89 2.02 20.37
C ASP A 24 14.54 3.10 19.49
N ALA A 25 13.83 3.56 18.45
CA ALA A 25 14.21 4.71 17.65
C ALA A 25 13.97 6.08 18.35
N GLY A 26 13.53 6.07 19.62
CA GLY A 26 13.24 7.28 20.40
C GLY A 26 12.02 8.06 19.89
N ARG A 27 11.08 7.39 19.21
CA ARG A 27 9.90 8.03 18.61
C ARG A 27 8.63 7.65 19.39
N PRO A 28 7.62 8.55 19.44
CA PRO A 28 6.30 8.18 19.98
C PRO A 28 5.58 7.23 19.02
N LEU A 29 4.64 6.42 19.50
CA LEU A 29 3.83 5.53 18.64
C LEU A 29 3.03 6.28 17.58
N THR A 30 2.70 7.55 17.84
CA THR A 30 2.09 8.46 16.86
C THR A 30 2.99 8.78 15.66
N ALA A 31 4.26 8.35 15.67
CA ALA A 31 5.15 8.43 14.52
C ALA A 31 4.84 7.38 13.45
N PHE A 32 4.03 6.35 13.74
CA PHE A 32 3.59 5.35 12.78
C PHE A 32 2.81 6.00 11.64
N GLY A 33 3.30 5.85 10.40
CA GLY A 33 2.81 6.60 9.24
C GLY A 33 2.30 5.75 8.09
N ALA A 34 2.78 4.51 7.94
CA ALA A 34 2.27 3.61 6.92
C ALA A 34 2.47 2.13 7.27
N CYS A 35 1.71 1.25 6.63
CA CYS A 35 1.96 -0.19 6.67
C CYS A 35 1.60 -0.91 5.38
N GLU A 36 2.29 -2.02 5.15
CA GLU A 36 2.04 -2.96 4.07
C GLU A 36 1.65 -4.29 4.70
N LEU A 37 0.44 -4.75 4.39
CA LEU A 37 -0.13 -5.98 4.93
C LEU A 37 -0.20 -7.05 3.84
N ARG A 38 -0.14 -8.30 4.28
CA ARG A 38 -0.40 -9.49 3.49
C ARG A 38 -1.52 -10.28 4.18
N SER A 39 -2.56 -10.62 3.42
CA SER A 39 -3.71 -11.37 3.91
C SER A 39 -3.81 -12.74 3.22
N PRO A 40 -4.45 -13.74 3.86
CA PRO A 40 -4.51 -15.10 3.31
C PRO A 40 -5.23 -15.20 1.96
N ALA A 41 -6.28 -14.40 1.79
CA ALA A 41 -7.11 -14.34 0.60
C ALA A 41 -7.86 -13.00 0.52
N PRO A 42 -8.34 -12.58 -0.67
CA PRO A 42 -9.19 -11.41 -0.80
C PRO A 42 -10.47 -11.56 0.04
N PHE A 43 -10.86 -10.47 0.70
CA PHE A 43 -12.03 -10.36 1.54
C PHE A 43 -13.29 -10.08 0.71
N THR A 44 -14.45 -10.48 1.23
CA THR A 44 -15.71 -9.84 0.85
C THR A 44 -15.71 -8.39 1.35
N GLU A 45 -16.59 -7.53 0.82
CA GLU A 45 -16.66 -6.14 1.27
C GLU A 45 -16.93 -6.02 2.78
N ASP A 46 -17.86 -6.81 3.30
CA ASP A 46 -18.18 -6.82 4.74
C ASP A 46 -17.04 -7.42 5.57
N GLY A 47 -16.37 -8.45 5.06
CA GLY A 47 -15.15 -9.00 5.69
C GLY A 47 -14.03 -7.97 5.76
N PHE A 48 -13.87 -7.15 4.71
CA PHE A 48 -12.86 -6.09 4.68
C PHE A 48 -13.18 -4.97 5.67
N LYS A 49 -14.46 -4.59 5.81
CA LYS A 49 -14.92 -3.63 6.83
C LYS A 49 -14.63 -4.16 8.24
N ALA A 50 -15.01 -5.40 8.55
CA ALA A 50 -14.76 -6.02 9.84
C ALA A 50 -13.25 -6.12 10.16
N PHE A 51 -12.43 -6.47 9.17
CA PHE A 51 -10.98 -6.45 9.30
C PHE A 51 -10.44 -5.05 9.65
N ASN A 52 -10.95 -4.01 8.98
CA ASN A 52 -10.54 -2.62 9.23
C ASN A 52 -10.84 -2.17 10.66
N GLU A 53 -11.93 -2.63 11.27
CA GLU A 53 -12.27 -2.29 12.65
C GLU A 53 -11.24 -2.79 13.67
N ILE A 54 -10.69 -3.99 13.46
CA ILE A 54 -9.64 -4.56 14.33
C ILE A 54 -8.39 -3.68 14.27
N TYR A 55 -7.97 -3.35 13.05
CA TYR A 55 -6.81 -2.50 12.79
C TYR A 55 -6.97 -1.09 13.38
N VAL A 56 -8.15 -0.47 13.21
CA VAL A 56 -8.47 0.87 13.71
C VAL A 56 -8.37 0.96 15.23
N LYS A 57 -8.77 -0.08 15.98
CA LYS A 57 -8.68 -0.09 17.45
C LYS A 57 -7.26 0.17 17.95
N THR A 58 -6.25 -0.44 17.33
CA THR A 58 -4.85 -0.21 17.71
C THR A 58 -4.41 1.22 17.39
N LEU A 59 -4.80 1.77 16.24
CA LEU A 59 -4.47 3.16 15.89
C LEU A 59 -5.08 4.18 16.85
N VAL A 60 -6.30 3.94 17.31
CA VAL A 60 -6.95 4.75 18.35
C VAL A 60 -6.18 4.64 19.67
N ALA A 61 -5.83 3.42 20.09
CA ALA A 61 -5.07 3.20 21.32
C ALA A 61 -3.68 3.87 21.30
N TRP A 62 -3.05 3.97 20.12
CA TRP A 62 -1.76 4.65 19.94
C TRP A 62 -1.89 6.18 19.80
N GLY A 63 -3.12 6.71 19.75
CA GLY A 63 -3.38 8.14 19.54
C GLY A 63 -3.04 8.64 18.13
N VAL A 64 -2.96 7.73 17.15
CA VAL A 64 -2.68 8.06 15.74
C VAL A 64 -3.90 8.68 15.07
N MET A 65 -5.10 8.16 15.38
CA MET A 65 -6.34 8.69 14.84
C MET A 65 -6.79 9.96 15.56
N ARG A 66 -7.15 10.98 14.78
CA ARG A 66 -7.74 12.24 15.27
C ARG A 66 -9.09 12.44 14.60
N ASP A 67 -10.09 12.85 15.38
CA ASP A 67 -11.44 13.18 14.89
C ASP A 67 -12.08 12.07 14.03
N GLY A 68 -11.78 10.80 14.35
CA GLY A 68 -12.29 9.63 13.61
C GLY A 68 -11.63 9.39 12.25
N VAL A 69 -10.63 10.19 11.87
CA VAL A 69 -9.91 10.05 10.59
C VAL A 69 -8.68 9.16 10.78
N ASN A 70 -8.51 8.19 9.88
CA ASN A 70 -7.30 7.37 9.80
C ASN A 70 -6.26 8.02 8.86
N PRO A 71 -5.12 8.54 9.40
CA PRO A 71 -4.10 9.19 8.59
C PRO A 71 -3.07 8.21 7.99
N VAL A 72 -3.14 6.93 8.35
CA VAL A 72 -2.09 5.96 8.03
C VAL A 72 -2.25 5.46 6.60
N ALA A 73 -1.19 5.63 5.79
CA ALA A 73 -1.14 5.03 4.46
C ALA A 73 -1.06 3.51 4.56
N ARG A 74 -1.86 2.79 3.77
CA ARG A 74 -1.89 1.33 3.84
C ARG A 74 -2.02 0.69 2.47
N SER A 75 -1.26 -0.38 2.26
CA SER A 75 -1.51 -1.39 1.22
C SER A 75 -1.85 -2.70 1.93
N ASN A 76 -2.92 -3.38 1.52
CA ASN A 76 -3.24 -4.72 2.01
C ASN A 76 -3.51 -5.58 0.79
N VAL A 77 -2.71 -6.63 0.58
CA VAL A 77 -2.80 -7.46 -0.62
C VAL A 77 -2.70 -8.93 -0.25
N CYS A 78 -3.01 -9.81 -1.17
CA CYS A 78 -3.14 -11.24 -0.91
C CYS A 78 -2.21 -12.02 -1.84
N PRO A 79 -1.06 -12.53 -1.35
CA PRO A 79 -0.16 -13.34 -2.16
C PRO A 79 -0.88 -14.51 -2.82
N LYS A 80 -0.64 -14.72 -4.12
CA LYS A 80 -1.17 -15.92 -4.80
C LYS A 80 -0.42 -17.18 -4.40
N LEU A 81 0.86 -17.03 -4.13
CA LEU A 81 1.79 -18.11 -3.78
C LEU A 81 2.22 -17.90 -2.34
N ASP A 82 2.14 -18.96 -1.55
CA ASP A 82 2.54 -18.98 -0.13
C ASP A 82 1.95 -17.82 0.71
N PRO A 83 0.61 -17.66 0.73
CA PRO A 83 -0.01 -16.64 1.56
C PRO A 83 0.21 -16.93 3.05
N PRO A 84 0.28 -15.90 3.92
CA PRO A 84 0.35 -16.13 5.35
C PRO A 84 -0.93 -16.81 5.87
N GLY A 85 -0.83 -17.49 7.01
CA GLY A 85 -1.99 -18.17 7.62
C GLY A 85 -3.06 -17.21 8.17
N GLU A 86 -2.67 -15.96 8.46
CA GLU A 86 -3.57 -14.89 8.91
C GLU A 86 -3.06 -13.52 8.43
N PRO A 87 -3.91 -12.47 8.44
CA PRO A 87 -3.46 -11.13 8.10
C PRO A 87 -2.23 -10.71 8.90
N SER A 88 -1.21 -10.24 8.19
CA SER A 88 0.15 -10.06 8.70
C SER A 88 0.81 -8.81 8.13
N PHE A 89 1.73 -8.21 8.88
CA PHE A 89 2.58 -7.12 8.41
C PHE A 89 3.72 -7.66 7.55
N HIS A 90 3.90 -7.06 6.38
CA HIS A 90 5.12 -7.21 5.56
C HIS A 90 6.12 -6.10 5.85
N ALA A 91 5.63 -4.87 5.98
CA ALA A 91 6.46 -3.71 6.28
C ALA A 91 5.65 -2.61 6.96
N PHE A 92 6.36 -1.64 7.51
CA PHE A 92 5.78 -0.40 8.00
C PHE A 92 6.72 0.78 7.82
N CYS A 93 6.17 1.98 7.90
CA CYS A 93 6.94 3.22 7.92
C CYS A 93 6.60 4.04 9.17
N TYR A 94 7.62 4.69 9.71
CA TYR A 94 7.47 5.68 10.77
C TYR A 94 8.32 6.92 10.49
N THR A 95 7.93 8.03 11.12
CA THR A 95 8.61 9.31 10.98
C THR A 95 9.83 9.38 11.90
N VAL A 96 10.94 9.87 11.35
CA VAL A 96 12.16 10.21 12.09
C VAL A 96 12.50 11.67 11.85
N PRO A 97 13.20 12.33 12.78
CA PRO A 97 13.74 13.67 12.54
C PRO A 97 14.61 13.66 11.29
N ALA A 98 14.44 14.67 10.44
CA ALA A 98 15.27 14.87 9.26
C ALA A 98 16.05 16.18 9.41
N ALA A 99 17.20 16.28 8.76
CA ALA A 99 17.90 17.55 8.62
C ALA A 99 16.99 18.58 7.92
N LYS A 100 17.19 19.87 8.19
CA LYS A 100 16.33 20.96 7.69
C LYS A 100 16.24 20.98 6.16
N ASP A 101 17.30 20.59 5.49
CA ASP A 101 17.49 20.54 4.04
C ASP A 101 17.33 19.12 3.46
N ALA A 102 16.91 18.14 4.27
CA ALA A 102 16.66 16.79 3.79
C ALA A 102 15.58 16.82 2.70
N PRO A 103 15.76 16.06 1.60
CA PRO A 103 14.73 15.97 0.57
C PRO A 103 13.41 15.46 1.17
N THR A 104 12.28 15.96 0.65
CA THR A 104 10.95 15.50 1.08
C THR A 104 10.81 13.99 0.94
N SER A 105 10.08 13.37 1.85
CA SER A 105 9.74 11.93 1.80
C SER A 105 8.23 11.77 1.84
N PHE A 106 7.71 10.72 1.22
CA PHE A 106 6.29 10.41 1.22
C PHE A 106 6.08 8.91 1.10
N VAL A 107 4.95 8.44 1.61
CA VAL A 107 4.44 7.08 1.39
C VAL A 107 2.99 7.22 0.98
N VAL A 108 2.65 6.72 -0.21
CA VAL A 108 1.30 6.74 -0.73
C VAL A 108 0.65 5.40 -0.43
N ALA A 109 -0.60 5.41 0.05
CA ALA A 109 -1.35 4.18 0.28
C ALA A 109 -1.54 3.39 -1.03
N GLY A 110 -1.82 2.09 -0.93
CA GLY A 110 -2.27 1.29 -2.06
C GLY A 110 -3.61 1.79 -2.59
N SER A 111 -3.79 1.75 -3.91
CA SER A 111 -5.10 1.96 -4.54
C SER A 111 -5.35 0.92 -5.62
N GLY A 112 -6.49 0.23 -5.49
CA GLY A 112 -6.99 -0.70 -6.50
C GLY A 112 -7.79 0.02 -7.60
N GLU A 113 -8.24 -0.72 -8.60
CA GLU A 113 -8.96 -0.19 -9.76
C GLU A 113 -10.42 0.23 -9.49
N SER A 114 -10.75 0.69 -8.27
CA SER A 114 -12.11 1.07 -7.88
C SER A 114 -12.15 2.52 -7.39
N VAL A 115 -13.22 3.23 -7.75
CA VAL A 115 -13.40 4.62 -7.32
C VAL A 115 -13.62 4.70 -5.81
N GLU A 116 -12.80 5.50 -5.14
CA GLU A 116 -12.85 5.72 -3.69
C GLU A 116 -14.12 6.45 -3.22
N GLY A 117 -14.51 6.23 -1.96
CA GLY A 117 -15.60 6.96 -1.32
C GLY A 117 -16.99 6.65 -1.89
N LYS A 118 -17.14 5.54 -2.61
CA LYS A 118 -18.40 5.08 -3.17
C LYS A 118 -19.09 4.04 -2.28
N ALA A 119 -20.32 3.69 -2.64
CA ALA A 119 -21.18 2.84 -1.82
C ALA A 119 -20.69 1.38 -1.72
N ASN A 120 -20.08 0.87 -2.79
CA ASN A 120 -19.56 -0.50 -2.89
C ASN A 120 -18.39 -0.55 -3.89
N TYR A 121 -17.66 -1.67 -3.95
CA TYR A 121 -16.58 -1.86 -4.92
C TYR A 121 -17.11 -2.33 -6.27
N ARG A 122 -18.05 -3.28 -6.27
CA ARG A 122 -18.56 -3.96 -7.47
C ARG A 122 -18.97 -2.97 -8.58
N ASP A 123 -19.80 -1.99 -8.27
CA ASP A 123 -20.39 -1.08 -9.26
C ASP A 123 -19.43 0.05 -9.67
N HIS A 124 -18.30 0.17 -8.98
CA HIS A 124 -17.34 1.25 -9.13
C HIS A 124 -15.93 0.76 -9.50
N THR A 125 -15.80 -0.53 -9.80
CA THR A 125 -14.58 -1.17 -10.30
C THR A 125 -14.43 -0.96 -11.80
N VAL A 126 -13.26 -0.50 -12.23
CA VAL A 126 -12.91 -0.30 -13.63
C VAL A 126 -12.70 -1.66 -14.31
N ALA A 127 -13.39 -1.89 -15.43
CA ALA A 127 -13.28 -3.12 -16.21
C ALA A 127 -13.45 -4.40 -15.35
N LEU A 128 -14.46 -4.40 -14.48
CA LEU A 128 -14.76 -5.49 -13.56
C LEU A 128 -14.80 -6.84 -14.29
N GLY A 129 -13.98 -7.79 -13.83
CA GLY A 129 -13.91 -9.15 -14.39
C GLY A 129 -13.20 -9.28 -15.74
N ASP A 130 -12.79 -8.17 -16.38
CA ASP A 130 -12.03 -8.20 -17.63
C ASP A 130 -10.52 -8.27 -17.34
N THR A 131 -9.96 -9.47 -17.51
CA THR A 131 -8.51 -9.75 -17.35
C THR A 131 -7.79 -9.83 -18.70
N SER A 132 -8.44 -9.40 -19.79
CA SER A 132 -7.78 -9.28 -21.10
C SER A 132 -6.72 -8.17 -21.06
N PRO A 133 -5.79 -8.12 -22.04
CA PRO A 133 -4.84 -7.01 -22.15
C PRO A 133 -5.50 -5.62 -22.17
N ALA A 134 -6.69 -5.49 -22.76
CA ALA A 134 -7.44 -4.24 -22.77
C ALA A 134 -8.02 -3.89 -21.39
N GLY A 135 -8.56 -4.89 -20.68
CA GLY A 135 -9.04 -4.73 -19.30
C GLY A 135 -7.93 -4.33 -18.34
N ILE A 136 -6.78 -5.03 -18.38
CA ILE A 136 -5.59 -4.70 -17.57
C ILE A 136 -5.08 -3.29 -17.90
N LEU A 137 -5.04 -2.90 -19.17
CA LEU A 137 -4.67 -1.54 -19.57
C LEU A 137 -5.61 -0.47 -18.99
N ALA A 138 -6.93 -0.72 -19.01
CA ALA A 138 -7.91 0.21 -18.43
C ALA A 138 -7.73 0.36 -16.91
N LYS A 139 -7.56 -0.76 -16.20
CA LYS A 139 -7.29 -0.80 -14.75
C LYS A 139 -5.99 -0.06 -14.41
N ALA A 140 -4.91 -0.33 -15.13
CA ALA A 140 -3.62 0.30 -14.93
C ALA A 140 -3.70 1.83 -15.13
N LYS A 141 -4.34 2.31 -16.20
CA LYS A 141 -4.53 3.76 -16.44
C LYS A 141 -5.24 4.46 -15.29
N PHE A 142 -6.29 3.83 -14.76
CA PHE A 142 -7.02 4.36 -13.61
C PHE A 142 -6.13 4.43 -12.37
N VAL A 143 -5.49 3.31 -12.00
CA VAL A 143 -4.65 3.21 -10.81
C VAL A 143 -3.44 4.16 -10.88
N LEU A 144 -2.82 4.30 -12.05
CA LEU A 144 -1.73 5.26 -12.27
C LEU A 144 -2.18 6.71 -12.04
N GLY A 145 -3.38 7.07 -12.52
CA GLY A 145 -3.96 8.38 -12.24
C GLY A 145 -4.18 8.63 -10.75
N GLU A 146 -4.63 7.62 -10.01
CA GLU A 146 -4.79 7.72 -8.56
C GLU A 146 -3.46 7.85 -7.82
N MET A 147 -2.42 7.13 -8.25
CA MET A 147 -1.07 7.30 -7.70
C MET A 147 -0.52 8.70 -7.96
N GLU A 148 -0.68 9.22 -9.18
CA GLU A 148 -0.29 10.58 -9.56
C GLU A 148 -1.03 11.62 -8.73
N ARG A 149 -2.35 11.48 -8.57
CA ARG A 149 -3.18 12.35 -7.73
C ARG A 149 -2.70 12.35 -6.28
N ARG A 150 -2.48 11.17 -5.69
CA ARG A 150 -2.04 11.04 -4.29
C ARG A 150 -0.62 11.59 -4.07
N MET A 151 0.31 11.35 -4.98
CA MET A 151 1.66 11.94 -4.92
C MET A 151 1.62 13.47 -5.05
N SER A 152 0.73 14.02 -5.88
CA SER A 152 0.62 15.47 -6.07
C SER A 152 0.29 16.23 -4.77
N ALA A 153 -0.41 15.58 -3.83
CA ALA A 153 -0.68 16.15 -2.50
C ALA A 153 0.59 16.38 -1.66
N PHE A 154 1.69 15.72 -2.01
CA PHE A 154 3.02 15.89 -1.42
C PHE A 154 3.96 16.73 -2.32
N SER A 155 3.43 17.36 -3.37
CA SER A 155 4.22 17.98 -4.45
C SER A 155 5.20 17.00 -5.11
N GLY A 156 4.88 15.70 -5.08
CA GLY A 156 5.70 14.62 -5.61
C GLY A 156 5.23 14.13 -6.98
N SER A 157 6.12 13.41 -7.65
CA SER A 157 5.88 12.77 -8.94
C SER A 157 6.62 11.43 -9.03
N TRP A 158 6.40 10.68 -10.13
CA TRP A 158 7.17 9.46 -10.42
C TRP A 158 8.68 9.67 -10.37
N ARG A 159 9.17 10.89 -10.69
CA ARG A 159 10.61 11.20 -10.67
C ARG A 159 11.22 11.17 -9.28
N ASP A 160 10.40 11.35 -8.25
CA ASP A 160 10.80 11.45 -6.85
C ASP A 160 10.76 10.09 -6.15
N THR A 161 10.07 9.10 -6.74
CA THR A 161 9.89 7.78 -6.13
C THR A 161 11.22 7.05 -5.98
N THR A 162 11.39 6.40 -4.83
CA THR A 162 12.50 5.48 -4.55
C THR A 162 12.08 4.02 -4.67
N ALA A 163 10.77 3.75 -4.66
CA ALA A 163 10.21 2.44 -4.94
C ALA A 163 8.77 2.58 -5.45
N VAL A 164 8.42 1.70 -6.39
CA VAL A 164 7.06 1.50 -6.88
C VAL A 164 6.73 0.01 -6.78
N GLN A 165 5.54 -0.30 -6.26
CA GLN A 165 5.05 -1.67 -6.13
C GLN A 165 3.79 -1.88 -6.97
N LEU A 166 3.77 -3.00 -7.69
CA LEU A 166 2.63 -3.48 -8.45
C LEU A 166 2.11 -4.76 -7.81
N TYR A 167 0.79 -4.83 -7.65
CA TYR A 167 0.06 -5.97 -7.14
C TYR A 167 -0.96 -6.41 -8.18
N THR A 168 -0.60 -7.45 -8.91
CA THR A 168 -1.54 -8.16 -9.78
C THR A 168 -1.03 -9.57 -10.02
N VAL A 169 -1.96 -10.50 -10.21
CA VAL A 169 -1.67 -11.88 -10.61
C VAL A 169 -1.81 -12.11 -12.12
N HIS A 170 -2.19 -11.06 -12.85
CA HIS A 170 -2.45 -11.09 -14.29
C HIS A 170 -1.28 -10.51 -15.06
N ASP A 171 -1.21 -10.78 -16.37
CA ASP A 171 -0.12 -10.28 -17.20
C ASP A 171 -0.13 -8.74 -17.29
N ALA A 172 0.88 -8.10 -16.70
CA ALA A 172 1.11 -6.65 -16.76
C ALA A 172 2.06 -6.24 -17.89
N TYR A 173 2.63 -7.18 -18.67
CA TYR A 173 3.50 -6.86 -19.80
C TYR A 173 2.89 -5.81 -20.76
N PRO A 174 1.58 -5.86 -21.11
CA PRO A 174 0.98 -4.88 -22.02
C PRO A 174 1.06 -3.42 -21.55
N VAL A 175 1.24 -3.16 -20.25
CA VAL A 175 1.27 -1.80 -19.68
C VAL A 175 2.68 -1.29 -19.41
N LEU A 176 3.70 -2.15 -19.48
CA LEU A 176 5.07 -1.81 -19.08
C LEU A 176 5.65 -0.67 -19.92
N GLU A 177 5.63 -0.76 -21.25
CA GLU A 177 6.22 0.29 -22.09
C GLU A 177 5.26 1.49 -22.25
N GLY A 178 4.02 1.20 -22.65
CA GLY A 178 3.04 2.21 -23.06
C GLY A 178 2.55 3.10 -21.93
N GLU A 179 2.42 2.57 -20.72
CA GLU A 179 1.98 3.35 -19.55
C GLU A 179 3.12 3.56 -18.56
N PHE A 180 3.71 2.49 -18.01
CA PHE A 180 4.71 2.64 -16.95
C PHE A 180 5.98 3.34 -17.44
N GLY A 181 6.50 2.94 -18.61
CA GLY A 181 7.70 3.51 -19.22
C GLY A 181 7.49 4.98 -19.58
N ARG A 182 6.44 5.28 -20.36
CA ARG A 182 6.16 6.66 -20.82
C ARG A 182 5.86 7.65 -19.69
N ARG A 183 5.22 7.22 -18.61
CA ARG A 183 4.95 8.05 -17.42
C ARG A 183 6.15 8.18 -16.48
N GLY A 184 7.18 7.34 -16.64
CA GLY A 184 8.37 7.34 -15.81
C GLY A 184 8.23 6.54 -14.50
N VAL A 185 7.25 5.65 -14.41
CA VAL A 185 7.00 4.77 -13.25
C VAL A 185 8.20 3.85 -12.98
N LEU A 186 8.84 3.35 -14.05
CA LEU A 186 9.92 2.36 -13.96
C LEU A 186 11.30 2.93 -13.57
N ARG A 187 11.41 4.22 -13.27
CA ARG A 187 12.72 4.90 -13.10
C ARG A 187 13.55 4.36 -11.93
N SER A 188 12.90 3.96 -10.84
CA SER A 188 13.55 3.35 -9.67
C SER A 188 13.47 1.81 -9.69
N GLY A 189 13.05 1.23 -10.81
CA GLY A 189 12.65 -0.18 -10.91
C GLY A 189 11.20 -0.40 -10.47
N LEU A 190 10.68 -1.58 -10.77
CA LEU A 190 9.35 -2.02 -10.39
C LEU A 190 9.47 -3.29 -9.53
N THR A 191 8.91 -3.26 -8.32
CA THR A 191 8.72 -4.49 -7.55
C THR A 191 7.32 -5.02 -7.82
N TRP A 192 7.24 -6.06 -8.65
CA TRP A 192 5.97 -6.73 -8.92
C TRP A 192 5.78 -7.86 -7.92
N HIS A 193 4.83 -7.66 -7.01
CA HIS A 193 4.32 -8.68 -6.10
C HIS A 193 3.20 -9.46 -6.78
N PHE A 194 3.31 -10.79 -6.82
CA PHE A 194 2.30 -11.67 -7.41
C PHE A 194 1.11 -11.88 -6.45
N ASP A 195 0.49 -10.75 -6.11
CA ASP A 195 -0.52 -10.60 -5.08
C ASP A 195 -1.81 -10.06 -5.72
N ARG A 196 -2.97 -10.40 -5.16
CA ARG A 196 -4.25 -9.75 -5.50
C ARG A 196 -4.50 -8.55 -4.58
N PRO A 197 -5.25 -7.54 -5.04
CA PRO A 197 -5.84 -6.55 -4.14
C PRO A 197 -6.73 -7.22 -3.07
N PRO A 198 -7.07 -6.50 -1.99
CA PRO A 198 -7.65 -7.11 -0.80
C PRO A 198 -9.14 -7.43 -0.94
N VAL A 199 -9.85 -6.90 -1.94
CA VAL A 199 -11.30 -7.09 -2.08
C VAL A 199 -11.56 -8.01 -3.28
N VAL A 200 -12.44 -8.98 -3.10
CA VAL A 200 -12.88 -9.89 -4.18
C VAL A 200 -13.40 -9.07 -5.37
N GLY A 201 -12.89 -9.38 -6.56
CA GLY A 201 -13.26 -8.74 -7.82
C GLY A 201 -12.28 -7.67 -8.30
N LEU A 202 -11.38 -7.20 -7.43
CA LEU A 202 -10.26 -6.35 -7.82
C LEU A 202 -9.07 -7.21 -8.29
N ASP A 203 -8.36 -6.71 -9.28
CA ASP A 203 -7.30 -7.40 -10.02
C ASP A 203 -5.99 -6.61 -10.10
N PHE A 204 -6.01 -5.31 -9.84
CA PHE A 204 -4.86 -4.43 -10.07
C PHE A 204 -4.75 -3.33 -9.00
N GLU A 205 -3.67 -3.36 -8.22
CA GLU A 205 -3.36 -2.34 -7.22
C GLU A 205 -1.90 -1.89 -7.34
N MET A 206 -1.63 -0.64 -7.00
CA MET A 206 -0.28 -0.12 -6.88
C MET A 206 -0.12 0.73 -5.63
N ASP A 207 1.11 0.76 -5.10
CA ASP A 207 1.57 1.80 -4.19
C ASP A 207 2.93 2.33 -4.63
N CYS A 208 3.31 3.46 -4.04
CA CYS A 208 4.63 4.03 -4.29
C CYS A 208 5.08 4.87 -3.10
N ARG A 209 6.38 5.11 -3.04
CA ARG A 209 7.00 5.88 -1.96
C ARG A 209 8.28 6.55 -2.38
N ARG A 210 8.64 7.55 -1.59
CA ARG A 210 9.96 8.14 -1.51
C ARG A 210 10.43 8.05 -0.06
N VAL A 211 11.34 7.12 0.20
CA VAL A 211 11.96 6.91 1.52
C VAL A 211 13.48 6.89 1.38
N HIS A 212 14.18 7.46 2.37
CA HIS A 212 15.65 7.61 2.32
C HIS A 212 16.39 6.52 3.10
N LEU A 213 15.68 5.75 3.91
CA LEU A 213 16.20 4.58 4.60
C LEU A 213 15.17 3.47 4.57
N GLU A 214 15.61 2.31 4.12
CA GLU A 214 14.89 1.05 4.19
C GLU A 214 15.79 0.00 4.85
N ARG A 215 15.27 -0.74 5.82
CA ARG A 215 15.98 -1.85 6.46
C ARG A 215 15.10 -3.08 6.61
N VAL A 216 15.73 -4.24 6.65
CA VAL A 216 15.08 -5.54 6.89
C VAL A 216 15.39 -5.98 8.32
N VAL A 217 14.38 -6.48 9.04
CA VAL A 217 14.48 -7.00 10.42
C VAL A 217 13.85 -8.37 10.58
#